data_AF-A0A358N506-F1
#
_entry.id   AF-A0A358N506-F1
#
_cell.length_a   1.000
_cell.length_b   1.000
_cell.length_c   1.000
_cell.angle_alpha   90.00
_cell.angle_beta   90.00
_cell.angle_gamma   90.00
#
_symmetry.space_group_name_H-M   'P 1'
#
loop_
_entity.id
_entity.type
_entity.pdbx_description
1 polymer ?
#
loop_
_entity_poly.entity_id
_entity_poly.type
_entity_poly.pdbx_seq_one_letter_code
_entity_poly.pdbx_strand_id
1 'polypeptide(L)'
;MNNSPFEVFRRNLKPLMVFLTGLALFAFVVLPVLDQYMRQNAGTRNEQVLATFDGQKLTQERVDGFTRGHRATLFFLRDLAERTLKSGRQPQTAGFQVGQDGNITGLGINPEPSTEGSIRTFVFASQATKKGFALSDSELAVWLERFCDGLYTEAELNSLAKKISSNSMNLPMIKEQLRLHMLAQVFINRGYAGLRITTPDQVWRSFKKLNQKATASTYAVLVSDYLDEVEKLEVDSAGVTDLYNEGKDRFPNPESSEPGFRRRYSAKFQYISGSAENFMADEISKLTEEELLAAYKLRVENAKLMLPEQPVAEPAAEPK
;
A
#
# COMPACT_ATOMS: atom_id res chain seq x y z
N MET A 1 34.47 -54.70 47.61
CA MET A 1 33.55 -53.54 47.75
C MET A 1 34.21 -52.65 48.80
N ASN A 2 34.86 -51.51 48.51
CA ASN A 2 34.57 -50.44 47.57
C ASN A 2 35.88 -49.94 46.92
N ASN A 3 35.98 -49.99 45.59
CA ASN A 3 37.02 -49.21 44.90
C ASN A 3 36.57 -47.75 44.95
N SER A 4 37.20 -46.97 45.83
CA SER A 4 36.92 -45.55 45.96
C SER A 4 37.26 -44.85 44.64
N PRO A 5 36.36 -44.03 44.07
CA PRO A 5 36.63 -43.27 42.84
C PRO A 5 37.92 -42.46 42.91
N PHE A 6 38.37 -42.09 44.12
CA PHE A 6 39.56 -41.29 44.37
C PHE A 6 40.89 -42.02 44.16
N GLU A 7 40.94 -43.36 44.14
CA GLU A 7 42.18 -44.10 43.86
C GLU A 7 42.59 -43.99 42.39
N VAL A 8 41.62 -44.05 41.48
CA VAL A 8 41.85 -43.85 40.04
C VAL A 8 42.30 -42.42 39.76
N PHE A 9 41.70 -41.44 40.45
CA PHE A 9 42.09 -40.03 40.36
C PHE A 9 43.51 -39.76 40.89
N ARG A 10 43.94 -40.41 41.99
CA ARG A 10 45.31 -40.25 42.51
C ARG A 10 46.37 -40.91 41.63
N ARG A 11 46.05 -42.08 41.06
CA ARG A 11 46.99 -42.82 40.20
C ARG A 11 47.29 -42.12 38.87
N ASN A 12 46.30 -41.40 38.33
CA ASN A 12 46.42 -40.67 37.06
C ASN A 12 46.40 -39.15 37.24
N LEU A 13 46.77 -38.64 38.43
CA LEU A 13 46.63 -37.22 38.78
C LEU A 13 47.44 -36.31 37.86
N LYS A 14 48.67 -36.71 37.49
CA LYS A 14 49.52 -35.96 36.55
C LYS A 14 48.92 -35.89 35.13
N PRO A 15 48.58 -37.01 34.45
CA PRO A 15 47.99 -36.95 33.12
C PRO A 15 46.61 -36.27 33.12
N LEU A 16 45.82 -36.43 34.18
CA LEU A 16 44.52 -35.77 34.30
C LEU A 16 44.64 -34.26 34.52
N MET A 17 45.63 -33.80 35.31
CA MET A 17 45.93 -32.36 35.42
C MET A 17 46.33 -31.76 34.08
N VAL A 18 47.21 -32.43 33.33
CA VAL A 18 47.64 -31.97 32.00
C VAL A 18 46.48 -31.91 31.02
N PHE A 19 45.59 -32.90 31.04
CA PHE A 19 44.39 -32.89 30.20
C PHE A 19 43.43 -31.76 30.57
N LEU A 20 43.16 -31.55 31.87
CA LEU A 20 42.27 -30.48 32.33
C LEU A 20 42.85 -29.09 32.09
N THR A 21 44.16 -28.89 32.27
CA THR A 21 44.79 -27.60 31.95
C THR A 21 44.86 -27.36 30.45
N GLY A 22 45.07 -28.40 29.64
CA GLY A 22 44.96 -28.32 28.18
C GLY A 22 43.54 -27.97 27.73
N LEU A 23 42.53 -28.58 28.35
CA LEU A 23 41.11 -28.28 28.08
C LEU A 23 40.75 -26.86 28.53
N ALA A 24 41.26 -26.40 29.67
CA ALA A 24 41.07 -25.03 30.13
C ALA A 24 41.73 -24.01 29.19
N LEU A 25 42.97 -24.25 28.75
CA LEU A 25 43.62 -23.39 27.75
C LEU A 25 42.84 -23.36 26.43
N PHE A 26 42.34 -24.51 25.98
CA PHE A 26 41.50 -24.58 24.78
C PHE A 26 40.19 -23.80 24.96
N ALA A 27 39.52 -23.94 26.10
CA ALA A 27 38.29 -23.22 26.40
C ALA A 27 38.50 -21.70 26.46
N PHE A 28 39.59 -21.22 27.08
CA PHE A 28 39.83 -19.79 27.22
C PHE A 28 40.47 -19.12 25.99
N VAL A 29 41.11 -19.89 25.10
CA VAL A 29 41.77 -19.32 23.90
C VAL A 29 40.93 -19.56 22.64
N VAL A 30 40.35 -20.74 22.47
CA VAL A 30 39.67 -21.15 21.23
C VAL A 30 38.18 -20.80 21.24
N LEU A 31 37.48 -20.90 22.39
CA LEU A 31 36.07 -20.51 22.45
C LEU A 31 35.86 -19.01 22.19
N PRO A 32 36.67 -18.08 22.72
CA PRO A 32 36.48 -16.66 22.39
C PRO A 32 36.71 -16.37 20.91
N VAL A 33 37.64 -17.05 20.26
CA VAL A 33 37.90 -16.92 18.81
C VAL A 33 36.76 -17.51 17.99
N LEU A 34 36.21 -18.66 18.40
CA LEU A 34 35.02 -19.25 17.78
C LEU A 34 33.77 -18.40 18.01
N ASP A 35 33.58 -17.82 19.20
CA ASP A 35 32.48 -16.90 19.51
C ASP A 35 32.62 -15.61 18.69
N GLN A 36 33.84 -15.07 18.57
CA GLN A 36 34.12 -13.93 17.70
C GLN A 36 33.84 -14.26 16.22
N TYR A 37 34.28 -15.42 15.73
CA TYR A 37 34.04 -15.85 14.35
C TYR A 37 32.55 -16.16 14.08
N MET A 38 31.83 -16.77 15.03
CA MET A 38 30.39 -17.00 14.91
C MET A 38 29.59 -15.69 15.01
N ARG A 39 29.99 -14.73 15.85
CA ARG A 39 29.38 -13.40 15.88
C ARG A 39 29.66 -12.61 14.60
N GLN A 40 30.83 -12.78 14.00
CA GLN A 40 31.22 -12.15 12.74
C GLN A 40 30.49 -12.78 11.54
N ASN A 41 30.27 -14.10 11.54
CA ASN A 41 29.49 -14.81 10.51
C ASN A 41 27.96 -14.75 10.73
N ALA A 42 27.47 -14.47 11.94
CA ALA A 42 26.05 -14.18 12.18
C ALA A 42 25.60 -12.88 11.48
N GLY A 43 26.53 -11.99 11.12
CA GLY A 43 26.25 -10.78 10.33
C GLY A 43 26.07 -11.01 8.82
N THR A 44 26.43 -12.19 8.29
CA THR A 44 26.44 -12.44 6.83
C THR A 44 25.22 -13.25 6.34
N ARG A 45 24.26 -13.56 7.22
CA ARG A 45 23.00 -14.24 6.86
C ARG A 45 21.88 -13.28 6.40
N ASN A 46 22.11 -11.97 6.51
CA ASN A 46 21.10 -10.93 6.25
C ASN A 46 21.10 -10.36 4.81
N GLU A 47 22.01 -10.81 3.95
CA GLU A 47 22.10 -10.35 2.56
C GLU A 47 21.21 -11.18 1.61
N GLN A 48 20.12 -11.75 2.11
CA GLN A 48 19.13 -12.38 1.24
C GLN A 48 18.47 -11.30 0.38
N VAL A 49 18.72 -11.35 -0.93
CA VAL A 49 18.08 -10.45 -1.90
C VAL A 49 16.63 -10.90 -2.08
N LEU A 50 15.68 -10.09 -1.63
CA LEU A 50 14.25 -10.39 -1.74
C LEU A 50 13.69 -10.01 -3.12
N ALA A 51 14.21 -8.93 -3.71
CA ALA A 51 13.81 -8.47 -5.04
C ALA A 51 14.95 -7.71 -5.70
N THR A 52 14.97 -7.69 -7.03
CA THR A 52 15.83 -6.79 -7.81
C THR A 52 14.95 -5.92 -8.68
N PHE A 53 15.09 -4.61 -8.56
CA PHE A 53 14.34 -3.64 -9.36
C PHE A 53 15.30 -2.61 -9.92
N ASP A 54 15.29 -2.43 -11.24
CA ASP A 54 16.10 -1.41 -11.92
C ASP A 54 17.61 -1.50 -11.63
N GLY A 55 18.14 -2.73 -11.52
CA GLY A 55 19.53 -2.97 -11.15
C GLY A 55 19.85 -2.77 -9.66
N GLN A 56 18.90 -2.27 -8.85
CA GLN A 56 19.03 -2.19 -7.40
C GLN A 56 18.54 -3.49 -6.75
N LYS A 57 19.41 -4.10 -5.94
CA LYS A 57 19.06 -5.27 -5.11
C LYS A 57 18.42 -4.78 -3.81
N LEU A 58 17.18 -5.19 -3.58
CA LEU A 58 16.48 -4.99 -2.32
C LEU A 58 16.79 -6.19 -1.41
N THR A 59 17.67 -5.97 -0.44
CA THR A 59 18.00 -6.95 0.59
C THR A 59 16.90 -7.02 1.65
N GLN A 60 16.81 -8.16 2.33
CA GLN A 60 15.87 -8.36 3.42
C GLN A 60 16.05 -7.30 4.52
N GLU A 61 17.29 -7.00 4.91
CA GLU A 61 17.57 -5.96 5.91
C GLU A 61 17.01 -4.59 5.53
N ARG A 62 17.16 -4.19 4.25
CA ARG A 62 16.64 -2.91 3.75
C ARG A 62 15.12 -2.86 3.80
N VAL A 63 14.46 -3.94 3.38
CA VAL A 63 12.99 -4.03 3.38
C VAL A 63 12.46 -4.08 4.82
N ASP A 64 13.12 -4.81 5.71
CA ASP A 64 12.74 -4.90 7.12
C ASP A 64 12.94 -3.56 7.83
N GLY A 65 14.04 -2.85 7.55
CA GLY A 65 14.30 -1.50 8.04
C GLY A 65 13.22 -0.51 7.62
N PHE A 66 12.84 -0.53 6.35
CA PHE A 66 11.74 0.29 5.85
C PHE A 66 10.40 -0.07 6.50
N THR A 67 10.10 -1.37 6.62
CA THR A 67 8.85 -1.85 7.25
C THR A 67 8.76 -1.41 8.72
N ARG A 68 9.89 -1.40 9.45
CA ARG A 68 9.95 -0.84 10.81
C ARG A 68 9.69 0.67 10.82
N GLY A 69 10.30 1.42 9.91
CA GLY A 69 10.06 2.86 9.74
C GLY A 69 8.60 3.19 9.40
N HIS A 70 7.98 2.40 8.52
CA HIS A 70 6.56 2.51 8.17
C HIS A 70 5.68 2.26 9.40
N ARG A 71 5.90 1.18 10.16
CA ARG A 71 5.16 0.92 11.42
C ARG A 71 5.22 2.09 12.38
N ALA A 72 6.42 2.61 12.62
CA ALA A 72 6.62 3.71 13.54
C ALA A 72 5.98 5.02 13.01
N THR A 73 5.95 5.21 11.69
CA THR A 73 5.25 6.34 11.04
C THR A 73 3.74 6.20 11.19
N LEU A 74 3.19 4.99 11.06
CA LEU A 74 1.77 4.72 11.31
C LEU A 74 1.38 5.02 12.75
N PHE A 75 2.18 4.59 13.73
CA PHE A 75 1.92 4.92 15.14
C PHE A 75 1.94 6.42 15.39
N PHE A 76 2.92 7.13 14.81
CA PHE A 76 2.98 8.59 14.89
C PHE A 76 1.73 9.26 14.30
N LEU A 77 1.34 8.89 13.07
CA LEU A 77 0.17 9.47 12.42
C LEU A 77 -1.13 9.13 13.15
N ARG A 78 -1.24 7.92 13.72
CA ARG A 78 -2.42 7.50 14.48
C ARG A 78 -2.58 8.32 15.76
N ASP A 79 -1.51 8.45 16.55
CA ASP A 79 -1.54 9.28 17.77
C ASP A 79 -1.79 10.76 17.43
N LEU A 80 -1.18 11.26 16.35
CA LEU A 80 -1.42 12.63 15.87
C LEU A 80 -2.88 12.84 15.45
N ALA A 81 -3.48 11.88 14.74
CA ALA A 81 -4.89 11.94 14.34
C ALA A 81 -5.82 11.87 15.55
N GLU A 82 -5.56 10.98 16.51
CA GLU A 82 -6.35 10.87 17.74
C GLU A 82 -6.31 12.17 18.56
N ARG A 83 -5.15 12.82 18.66
CA ARG A 83 -5.02 14.14 19.32
C ARG A 83 -5.78 15.23 18.58
N THR A 84 -5.69 15.23 17.25
CA THR A 84 -6.38 16.20 16.40
C THR A 84 -7.90 16.08 16.57
N LEU A 85 -8.42 14.84 16.52
CA LEU A 85 -9.83 14.54 16.76
C LEU A 85 -10.29 14.93 18.17
N LYS A 86 -9.48 14.66 19.21
CA LYS A 86 -9.78 15.07 20.59
C LYS A 86 -9.89 16.59 20.77
N SER A 87 -9.22 17.37 19.93
CA SER A 87 -9.32 18.83 19.94
C SER A 87 -10.55 19.38 19.19
N GLY A 88 -11.40 18.50 18.64
CA GLY A 88 -12.56 18.87 17.83
C GLY A 88 -12.24 19.21 16.37
N ARG A 89 -10.99 19.01 15.94
CA ARG A 89 -10.52 19.23 14.57
C ARG A 89 -10.44 17.91 13.80
N GLN A 90 -10.42 17.98 12.47
CA GLN A 90 -10.31 16.80 11.62
C GLN A 90 -9.17 16.96 10.61
N PRO A 91 -8.29 15.94 10.45
CA PRO A 91 -7.26 15.94 9.41
C PRO A 91 -7.82 16.19 8.01
N GLN A 92 -7.29 17.21 7.33
CA GLN A 92 -7.73 17.65 5.98
C GLN A 92 -6.82 17.09 4.87
N THR A 93 -6.41 15.83 4.97
CA THR A 93 -5.50 15.19 4.03
C THR A 93 -6.15 14.07 3.22
N ALA A 94 -5.67 13.87 2.00
CA ALA A 94 -6.17 12.82 1.13
C ALA A 94 -5.94 11.42 1.74
N GLY A 95 -6.99 10.60 1.74
CA GLY A 95 -6.94 9.22 2.26
C GLY A 95 -7.07 9.10 3.78
N PHE A 96 -7.28 10.21 4.50
CA PHE A 96 -7.74 10.16 5.88
C PHE A 96 -9.23 9.80 5.91
N GLN A 97 -9.60 8.82 6.74
CA GLN A 97 -10.98 8.34 6.86
C GLN A 97 -11.28 7.95 8.30
N VAL A 98 -12.48 8.30 8.75
CA VAL A 98 -13.03 7.92 10.06
C VAL A 98 -14.28 7.10 9.81
N GLY A 99 -14.38 5.95 10.47
CA GLY A 99 -15.56 5.09 10.45
C GLY A 99 -16.76 5.72 11.14
N GLN A 100 -17.95 5.18 10.92
CA GLN A 100 -19.18 5.64 11.57
C GLN A 100 -19.15 5.51 13.10
N ASP A 101 -18.31 4.60 13.60
CA ASP A 101 -18.03 4.35 15.01
C ASP A 101 -16.99 5.32 15.62
N GLY A 102 -16.49 6.27 14.83
CA GLY A 102 -15.46 7.23 15.26
C GLY A 102 -14.04 6.65 15.25
N ASN A 103 -13.86 5.41 14.80
CA ASN A 103 -12.53 4.80 14.69
C ASN A 103 -11.81 5.28 13.42
N ILE A 104 -10.51 5.52 13.52
CA ILE A 104 -9.69 5.91 12.36
C ILE A 104 -9.49 4.68 11.48
N THR A 105 -10.04 4.72 10.26
CA THR A 105 -9.95 3.64 9.26
C THR A 105 -8.86 3.90 8.22
N GLY A 106 -8.50 5.16 7.97
CA GLY A 106 -7.47 5.54 7.00
C GLY A 106 -6.61 6.71 7.49
N LEU A 107 -5.29 6.61 7.29
CA LEU A 107 -4.29 7.63 7.66
C LEU A 107 -3.64 8.31 6.44
N GLY A 108 -4.12 8.04 5.23
CA GLY A 108 -3.50 8.53 3.99
C GLY A 108 -2.26 7.76 3.52
N ILE A 109 -1.84 6.74 4.28
CA ILE A 109 -0.79 5.78 3.90
C ILE A 109 -1.31 4.35 4.08
N ASN A 110 -0.61 3.37 3.51
CA ASN A 110 -0.97 1.95 3.66
C ASN A 110 -1.08 1.58 5.15
N PRO A 111 -2.24 1.13 5.65
CA PRO A 111 -2.44 0.82 7.07
C PRO A 111 -1.75 -0.49 7.49
N GLU A 112 -1.39 -1.35 6.53
CA GLU A 112 -0.83 -2.68 6.79
C GLU A 112 0.63 -2.77 6.32
N PRO A 113 1.60 -2.59 7.23
CA PRO A 113 3.02 -2.70 6.92
C PRO A 113 3.43 -4.18 6.79
N SER A 114 3.68 -4.61 5.55
CA SER A 114 4.14 -5.94 5.19
C SER A 114 5.39 -5.89 4.30
N THR A 115 6.19 -6.95 4.29
CA THR A 115 7.39 -7.05 3.43
C THR A 115 7.04 -6.81 1.96
N GLU A 116 5.95 -7.43 1.47
CA GLU A 116 5.48 -7.23 0.09
C GLU A 116 4.99 -5.78 -0.14
N GLY A 117 4.21 -5.22 0.78
CA GLY A 117 3.73 -3.84 0.69
C GLY A 117 4.86 -2.82 0.68
N SER A 118 5.92 -3.07 1.46
CA SER A 118 7.14 -2.28 1.49
C SER A 118 7.90 -2.33 0.16
N ILE A 119 8.12 -3.53 -0.39
CA ILE A 119 8.75 -3.70 -1.71
C ILE A 119 7.94 -2.97 -2.78
N ARG A 120 6.61 -3.14 -2.78
CA ARG A 120 5.71 -2.49 -3.72
C ARG A 120 5.78 -0.97 -3.63
N THR A 121 5.80 -0.44 -2.41
CA THR A 121 5.95 1.01 -2.15
C THR A 121 7.26 1.52 -2.72
N PHE A 122 8.39 0.85 -2.48
CA PHE A 122 9.69 1.23 -3.04
C PHE A 122 9.67 1.27 -4.57
N VAL A 123 9.13 0.23 -5.19
CA VAL A 123 9.06 0.13 -6.66
C VAL A 123 8.23 1.28 -7.23
N PHE A 124 7.08 1.58 -6.66
CA PHE A 124 6.23 2.66 -7.16
C PHE A 124 6.77 4.05 -6.87
N ALA A 125 7.37 4.27 -5.69
CA ALA A 125 8.03 5.53 -5.37
C ALA A 125 9.17 5.80 -6.34
N SER A 126 10.02 4.80 -6.61
CA SER A 126 11.11 4.89 -7.59
C SER A 126 10.59 5.18 -9.00
N GLN A 127 9.50 4.51 -9.42
CA GLN A 127 8.87 4.80 -10.71
C GLN A 127 8.29 6.22 -10.77
N ALA A 128 7.70 6.71 -9.68
CA ALA A 128 7.22 8.09 -9.60
C ALA A 128 8.37 9.08 -9.81
N THR A 129 9.48 8.90 -9.08
CA THR A 129 10.67 9.75 -9.21
C THR A 129 11.21 9.74 -10.63
N LYS A 130 11.29 8.57 -11.28
CA LYS A 130 11.70 8.44 -12.68
C LYS A 130 10.78 9.15 -13.66
N LYS A 131 9.50 9.26 -13.34
CA LYS A 131 8.50 9.98 -14.15
C LYS A 131 8.49 11.49 -13.86
N GLY A 132 9.41 11.98 -13.03
CA GLY A 132 9.57 13.39 -12.72
C GLY A 132 8.72 13.86 -11.54
N PHE A 133 8.08 12.97 -10.78
CA PHE A 133 7.42 13.35 -9.54
C PHE A 133 8.45 13.55 -8.45
N ALA A 134 8.46 14.72 -7.83
CA ALA A 134 9.27 15.04 -6.68
C ALA A 134 8.37 15.66 -5.59
N LEU A 135 8.68 15.36 -4.33
CA LEU A 135 7.99 15.91 -3.16
C LEU A 135 9.03 16.57 -2.25
N SER A 136 8.92 17.87 -2.06
CA SER A 136 9.82 18.66 -1.22
C SER A 136 9.49 18.50 0.27
N ASP A 137 10.43 18.87 1.15
CA ASP A 137 10.18 18.89 2.59
C ASP A 137 9.13 19.93 3.00
N SER A 138 8.98 21.01 2.25
CA SER A 138 7.95 22.04 2.51
C SER A 138 6.55 21.55 2.16
N GLU A 139 6.40 20.77 1.08
CA GLU A 139 5.13 20.13 0.74
C GLU A 139 4.71 19.12 1.79
N LEU A 140 5.66 18.36 2.35
CA LEU A 140 5.41 17.43 3.44
C LEU A 140 5.10 18.15 4.76
N ALA A 141 5.72 19.31 5.02
CA ALA A 141 5.39 20.14 6.16
C ALA A 141 3.94 20.67 6.07
N VAL A 142 3.55 21.20 4.90
CA VAL A 142 2.17 21.64 4.63
C VAL A 142 1.19 20.48 4.75
N TRP A 143 1.56 19.28 4.29
CA TRP A 143 0.72 18.10 4.46
C TRP A 143 0.53 17.75 5.94
N LEU A 144 1.59 17.76 6.75
CA LEU A 144 1.51 17.50 8.18
C LEU A 144 0.72 18.58 8.92
N GLU A 145 0.87 19.84 8.52
CA GLU A 145 0.08 20.96 9.03
C GLU A 145 -1.42 20.77 8.75
N ARG A 146 -1.79 20.37 7.52
CA ARG A 146 -3.16 20.02 7.16
C ARG A 146 -3.66 18.76 7.88
N PHE A 147 -2.75 17.84 8.19
CA PHE A 147 -3.10 16.63 8.94
C PHE A 147 -3.47 16.95 10.39
N CYS A 148 -2.78 17.90 11.02
CA CYS A 148 -3.10 18.33 12.39
C CYS A 148 -3.96 19.59 12.44
N ASP A 149 -4.40 20.14 11.31
CA ASP A 149 -5.15 21.40 11.21
C ASP A 149 -4.48 22.55 11.98
N GLY A 150 -3.16 22.67 11.81
CA GLY A 150 -2.34 23.73 12.42
C GLY A 150 -2.14 23.64 13.94
N LEU A 151 -2.51 22.53 14.58
CA LEU A 151 -2.44 22.36 16.05
C LEU A 151 -1.03 22.38 16.63
N TYR A 152 -0.04 21.93 15.85
CA TYR A 152 1.31 21.67 16.34
C TYR A 152 2.33 22.38 15.46
N THR A 153 3.30 23.01 16.11
CA THR A 153 4.50 23.53 15.45
C THR A 153 5.42 22.40 15.03
N GLU A 154 6.35 22.68 14.11
CA GLU A 154 7.32 21.68 13.64
C GLU A 154 8.21 21.14 14.77
N ALA A 155 8.59 21.99 15.73
CA ALA A 155 9.37 21.60 16.89
C ALA A 155 8.61 20.63 17.82
N GLU A 156 7.31 20.86 18.01
CA GLU A 156 6.43 19.98 18.78
C GLU A 156 6.21 18.65 18.06
N LEU A 157 5.98 18.68 16.75
CA LEU A 157 5.86 17.47 15.93
C LEU A 157 7.15 16.63 15.99
N ASN A 158 8.32 17.25 15.97
CA ASN A 158 9.60 16.54 16.12
C ASN A 158 9.79 15.94 17.51
N SER A 159 9.38 16.66 18.55
CA SER A 159 9.42 16.15 19.93
C SER A 159 8.45 14.98 20.10
N LEU A 160 7.26 15.07 19.50
CA LEU A 160 6.26 14.02 19.48
C LEU A 160 6.75 12.78 18.73
N ALA A 161 7.36 12.96 17.55
CA ALA A 161 7.95 11.88 16.76
C ALA A 161 9.00 11.09 17.55
N LYS A 162 9.90 11.80 18.26
CA LYS A 162 10.89 11.17 19.15
C LYS A 162 10.22 10.44 20.30
N LYS A 163 9.21 11.03 20.93
CA LYS A 163 8.51 10.41 22.08
C LYS A 163 7.80 9.12 21.69
N ILE A 164 7.05 9.13 20.59
CA ILE A 164 6.25 7.97 20.13
C ILE A 164 7.16 6.83 19.66
N SER A 165 8.26 7.17 18.99
CA SER A 165 9.19 6.18 18.47
C SER A 165 10.24 5.72 19.50
N SER A 166 10.11 6.09 20.78
CA SER A 166 11.15 5.84 21.80
C SER A 166 12.55 6.27 21.35
N ASN A 167 12.62 7.46 20.73
CA ASN A 167 13.81 8.10 20.17
C ASN A 167 14.43 7.39 18.95
N SER A 168 13.73 6.42 18.34
CA SER A 168 14.21 5.72 17.14
C SER A 168 13.93 6.46 15.83
N MET A 169 12.98 7.40 15.83
CA MET A 169 12.68 8.25 14.66
C MET A 169 12.53 9.72 15.06
N ASN A 170 12.93 10.58 14.14
CA ASN A 170 12.73 12.02 14.19
C ASN A 170 11.78 12.47 13.07
N LEU A 171 11.38 13.73 13.10
CA LEU A 171 10.47 14.27 12.08
C LEU A 171 11.03 14.17 10.65
N PRO A 172 12.32 14.45 10.37
CA PRO A 172 12.90 14.24 9.05
C PRO A 172 12.77 12.79 8.53
N MET A 173 13.01 11.79 9.38
CA MET A 173 12.85 10.38 9.01
C MET A 173 11.39 10.03 8.71
N ILE A 174 10.44 10.59 9.47
CA ILE A 174 9.01 10.44 9.20
C ILE A 174 8.62 11.09 7.88
N LYS A 175 9.12 12.30 7.61
CA LYS A 175 8.91 12.99 6.32
C LYS A 175 9.45 12.15 5.16
N GLU A 176 10.63 11.55 5.29
CA GLU A 176 11.18 10.66 4.26
C GLU A 176 10.31 9.41 4.02
N GLN A 177 9.79 8.80 5.09
CA GLN A 177 8.84 7.69 4.95
C GLN A 177 7.55 8.14 4.24
N LEU A 178 6.98 9.27 4.67
CA LEU A 178 5.80 9.88 4.05
C LEU A 178 6.02 10.18 2.57
N ARG A 179 7.18 10.73 2.21
CA ARG A 179 7.58 11.01 0.82
C ARG A 179 7.45 9.76 -0.04
N LEU A 180 8.05 8.64 0.38
CA LEU A 180 8.02 7.40 -0.37
C LEU A 180 6.60 6.86 -0.52
N HIS A 181 5.80 6.90 0.55
CA HIS A 181 4.39 6.48 0.49
C HIS A 181 3.55 7.38 -0.42
N MET A 182 3.71 8.70 -0.36
CA MET A 182 2.96 9.63 -1.20
C MET A 182 3.35 9.52 -2.67
N LEU A 183 4.65 9.39 -2.98
CA LEU A 183 5.12 9.15 -4.35
C LEU A 183 4.53 7.84 -4.91
N ALA A 184 4.56 6.77 -4.11
CA ALA A 184 3.92 5.51 -4.48
C ALA A 184 2.42 5.69 -4.71
N GLN A 185 1.72 6.43 -3.84
CA GLN A 185 0.28 6.67 -3.96
C GLN A 185 -0.07 7.50 -5.20
N VAL A 186 0.69 8.54 -5.53
CA VAL A 186 0.52 9.34 -6.75
C VAL A 186 0.68 8.46 -7.99
N PHE A 187 1.71 7.61 -8.00
CA PHE A 187 1.93 6.67 -9.10
C PHE A 187 0.79 5.66 -9.24
N ILE A 188 0.35 5.07 -8.13
CA ILE A 188 -0.79 4.14 -8.08
C ILE A 188 -2.07 4.83 -8.58
N ASN A 189 -2.41 6.00 -8.04
CA ASN A 189 -3.63 6.74 -8.38
C ASN A 189 -3.65 7.11 -9.86
N ARG A 190 -2.50 7.50 -10.44
CA ARG A 190 -2.41 7.82 -11.87
C ARG A 190 -2.51 6.57 -12.74
N GLY A 191 -1.94 5.43 -12.29
CA GLY A 191 -2.16 4.13 -12.92
C GLY A 191 -3.64 3.72 -12.94
N TYR A 192 -4.36 3.95 -11.83
CA TYR A 192 -5.79 3.69 -11.74
C TYR A 192 -6.66 4.71 -12.47
N ALA A 193 -6.21 5.95 -12.67
CA ALA A 193 -6.96 6.94 -13.45
C ALA A 193 -7.23 6.45 -14.88
N GLY A 194 -6.28 5.74 -15.49
CA GLY A 194 -6.48 5.08 -16.79
C GLY A 194 -7.36 3.82 -16.75
N LEU A 195 -7.47 3.15 -15.60
CA LEU A 195 -8.32 1.96 -15.42
C LEU A 195 -9.78 2.32 -15.10
N ARG A 196 -10.05 3.54 -14.61
CA ARG A 196 -11.41 4.03 -14.35
C ARG A 196 -12.14 4.46 -15.62
N ILE A 197 -11.41 4.68 -16.72
CA ILE A 197 -11.96 4.87 -18.06
C ILE A 197 -11.72 3.56 -18.86
N THR A 198 -12.19 2.44 -18.32
CA THR A 198 -12.12 1.18 -19.07
C THR A 198 -13.23 1.20 -20.11
N THR A 199 -12.85 1.14 -21.39
CA THR A 199 -13.85 1.01 -22.45
C THR A 199 -14.47 -0.40 -22.39
N PRO A 200 -15.70 -0.61 -22.87
CA PRO A 200 -16.32 -1.94 -22.91
C PRO A 200 -15.43 -3.02 -23.55
N ASP A 201 -14.59 -2.66 -24.54
CA ASP A 201 -13.60 -3.55 -25.15
C ASP A 201 -12.48 -3.98 -24.17
N GLN A 202 -11.98 -3.06 -23.33
CA GLN A 202 -10.96 -3.38 -22.33
C GLN A 202 -11.48 -4.28 -21.21
N VAL A 203 -12.76 -4.13 -20.82
CA VAL A 203 -13.45 -5.06 -19.90
C VAL A 203 -13.55 -6.44 -20.53
N TRP A 204 -13.97 -6.53 -21.79
CA TRP A 204 -14.08 -7.79 -22.52
C TRP A 204 -12.73 -8.53 -22.68
N ARG A 205 -11.66 -7.79 -22.94
CA ARG A 205 -10.30 -8.36 -22.99
C ARG A 205 -9.78 -8.81 -21.64
N SER A 206 -10.09 -8.08 -20.57
CA SER A 206 -9.70 -8.46 -19.20
C SER A 206 -10.46 -9.71 -18.73
N PHE A 207 -11.77 -9.78 -19.04
CA PHE A 207 -12.60 -10.97 -18.85
C PHE A 207 -12.01 -12.18 -19.59
N LYS A 208 -11.62 -12.02 -20.87
CA LYS A 208 -10.92 -13.09 -21.61
C LYS A 208 -9.61 -13.48 -20.94
N LYS A 209 -8.77 -12.54 -20.51
CA LYS A 209 -7.49 -12.89 -19.84
C LYS A 209 -7.66 -13.68 -18.55
N LEU A 210 -8.70 -13.39 -17.77
CA LEU A 210 -9.01 -14.08 -16.51
C LEU A 210 -9.65 -15.45 -16.75
N ASN A 211 -10.60 -15.55 -17.68
CA ASN A 211 -11.38 -16.77 -17.91
C ASN A 211 -10.76 -17.71 -18.97
N GLN A 212 -9.81 -17.23 -19.76
CA GLN A 212 -9.17 -17.97 -20.85
C GLN A 212 -7.77 -18.49 -20.44
N LYS A 213 -7.61 -18.79 -19.15
CA LYS A 213 -6.56 -19.66 -18.61
C LYS A 213 -7.19 -20.77 -17.78
N ALA A 214 -8.11 -21.51 -18.38
CA ALA A 214 -8.50 -22.81 -17.86
C ALA A 214 -7.66 -23.87 -18.59
N THR A 215 -6.74 -24.52 -17.88
CA THR A 215 -6.09 -25.74 -18.37
C THR A 215 -7.14 -26.84 -18.31
N ALA A 216 -7.96 -26.95 -19.35
CA ALA A 216 -8.98 -27.99 -19.44
C ALA A 216 -8.33 -29.27 -19.95
N SER A 217 -8.30 -30.31 -19.11
CA SER A 217 -8.14 -31.68 -19.57
C SER A 217 -9.41 -32.05 -20.32
N THR A 218 -9.43 -31.76 -21.62
CA THR A 218 -10.58 -32.04 -22.48
C THR A 218 -10.49 -33.48 -22.97
N TYR A 219 -11.57 -34.23 -22.76
CA TYR A 219 -11.81 -35.48 -23.47
C TYR A 219 -12.74 -35.13 -24.62
N ALA A 220 -12.33 -35.43 -25.86
CA ALA A 220 -13.19 -35.22 -27.02
C ALA A 220 -14.27 -36.30 -27.01
N VAL A 221 -15.46 -35.94 -26.53
CA VAL A 221 -16.66 -36.73 -26.70
C VAL A 221 -17.21 -36.37 -28.09
N LEU A 222 -17.00 -37.23 -29.07
CA LEU A 222 -17.54 -37.00 -30.42
C LEU A 222 -19.04 -37.20 -30.37
N VAL A 223 -19.79 -36.15 -30.73
CA VAL A 223 -21.26 -36.17 -30.77
C VAL A 223 -21.77 -37.27 -31.73
N SER A 224 -20.99 -37.63 -32.76
CA SER A 224 -21.30 -38.73 -33.68
C SER A 224 -21.52 -40.07 -32.99
N ASP A 225 -20.80 -40.33 -31.89
CA ASP A 225 -20.82 -41.62 -31.20
C ASP A 225 -22.14 -41.84 -30.44
N TYR A 226 -22.95 -40.79 -30.28
CA TYR A 226 -24.20 -40.79 -29.53
C TYR A 226 -25.43 -40.52 -30.42
N LEU A 227 -25.25 -40.24 -31.72
CA LEU A 227 -26.37 -39.98 -32.64
C LEU A 227 -27.32 -41.19 -32.73
N ASP A 228 -26.75 -42.40 -32.76
CA ASP A 228 -27.50 -43.66 -32.80
C ASP A 228 -28.29 -43.94 -31.51
N GLU A 229 -27.93 -43.31 -30.39
CA GLU A 229 -28.67 -43.38 -29.11
C GLU A 229 -29.80 -42.35 -29.07
N VAL A 230 -29.62 -41.20 -29.72
CA VAL A 230 -30.63 -40.14 -29.84
C VAL A 230 -31.76 -40.53 -30.79
N GLU A 231 -31.47 -41.24 -31.88
CA GLU A 231 -32.52 -41.76 -32.79
C GLU A 231 -33.42 -42.81 -32.13
N LYS A 232 -32.97 -43.45 -31.04
CA LYS A 232 -33.76 -44.41 -30.25
C LYS A 232 -34.68 -43.72 -29.25
N LEU A 233 -34.46 -42.44 -28.97
CA LEU A 233 -35.40 -41.63 -28.19
C LEU A 233 -36.50 -41.19 -29.15
N GLU A 234 -37.65 -41.86 -29.11
CA GLU A 234 -38.86 -41.35 -29.77
C GLU A 234 -39.26 -40.03 -29.08
N VAL A 235 -38.74 -38.92 -29.58
CA VAL A 235 -39.10 -37.59 -29.07
C VAL A 235 -40.49 -37.26 -29.60
N ASP A 236 -41.50 -37.55 -28.80
CA ASP A 236 -42.86 -37.08 -29.07
C ASP A 236 -42.88 -35.55 -28.99
N SER A 237 -43.45 -34.92 -30.01
CA SER A 237 -43.72 -33.49 -30.09
C SER A 237 -44.46 -32.93 -28.87
N ALA A 238 -45.27 -33.76 -28.19
CA ALA A 238 -45.92 -33.39 -26.94
C ALA A 238 -44.91 -33.18 -25.80
N GLY A 239 -43.92 -34.08 -25.65
CA GLY A 239 -42.90 -33.98 -24.62
C GLY A 239 -41.99 -32.75 -24.76
N VAL A 240 -41.73 -32.31 -25.99
CA VAL A 240 -41.00 -31.05 -26.25
C VAL A 240 -41.81 -29.83 -25.79
N THR A 241 -43.12 -29.87 -26.02
CA THR A 241 -44.03 -28.78 -25.62
C THR A 241 -44.16 -28.71 -24.10
N ASP A 242 -44.23 -29.85 -23.42
CA ASP A 242 -44.27 -29.93 -21.96
C ASP A 242 -42.97 -29.43 -21.33
N LEU A 243 -41.81 -29.84 -21.87
CA LEU A 243 -40.51 -29.35 -21.42
C LEU A 243 -40.36 -27.83 -21.60
N TYR A 244 -40.85 -27.30 -22.73
CA TYR A 244 -40.86 -25.86 -22.97
C TYR A 244 -41.76 -25.13 -21.97
N ASN A 245 -42.96 -25.65 -21.71
CA ASN A 245 -43.90 -25.06 -20.76
C ASN A 245 -43.37 -25.03 -19.33
N GLU A 246 -42.66 -26.08 -18.91
CA GLU A 246 -42.01 -26.15 -17.60
C GLU A 246 -40.84 -25.15 -17.48
N GLY A 247 -40.04 -25.01 -18.54
CA GLY A 247 -38.84 -24.17 -18.55
C GLY A 247 -39.04 -22.70 -18.97
N LYS A 248 -40.25 -22.29 -19.39
CA LYS A 248 -40.50 -20.98 -20.03
C LYS A 248 -40.14 -19.78 -19.14
N ASP A 249 -40.34 -19.91 -17.84
CA ASP A 249 -40.15 -18.81 -16.87
C ASP A 249 -38.76 -18.83 -16.21
N ARG A 250 -38.02 -19.93 -16.36
CA ARG A 250 -36.66 -20.10 -15.81
C ARG A 250 -35.62 -19.44 -16.71
N PHE A 251 -34.68 -18.71 -16.11
CA PHE A 251 -33.50 -18.22 -16.84
C PHE A 251 -32.52 -19.38 -17.10
N PRO A 252 -31.82 -19.39 -18.24
CA PRO A 252 -30.74 -20.35 -18.48
C PRO A 252 -29.68 -20.27 -17.38
N ASN A 253 -29.44 -21.38 -16.68
CA ASN A 253 -28.43 -21.52 -15.64
C ASN A 253 -27.57 -22.78 -15.91
N PRO A 254 -26.25 -22.64 -16.15
CA PRO A 254 -25.36 -23.78 -16.42
C PRO A 254 -25.14 -24.71 -15.22
N GLU A 255 -25.50 -24.29 -14.00
CA GLU A 255 -25.38 -25.11 -12.78
C GLU A 255 -26.66 -25.90 -12.46
N SER A 256 -27.75 -25.69 -13.22
CA SER A 256 -29.00 -26.42 -13.05
C SER A 256 -29.09 -27.55 -14.07
N SER A 257 -29.56 -28.71 -13.62
CA SER A 257 -29.89 -29.85 -14.49
C SER A 257 -31.15 -29.63 -15.31
N GLU A 258 -31.95 -28.61 -15.01
CA GLU A 258 -33.22 -28.32 -15.66
C GLU A 258 -33.09 -27.19 -16.69
N PRO A 259 -33.72 -27.29 -17.87
CA PRO A 259 -33.64 -26.25 -18.88
C PRO A 259 -34.47 -25.02 -18.51
N GLY A 260 -33.94 -23.84 -18.84
CA GLY A 260 -34.62 -22.55 -18.74
C GLY A 260 -34.55 -21.80 -20.07
N PHE A 261 -35.69 -21.30 -20.55
CA PHE A 261 -35.81 -20.69 -21.88
C PHE A 261 -36.04 -19.18 -21.85
N ARG A 262 -36.11 -18.57 -20.67
CA ARG A 262 -36.37 -17.13 -20.52
C ARG A 262 -35.19 -16.30 -21.00
N ARG A 263 -35.42 -15.41 -21.97
CA ARG A 263 -34.43 -14.42 -22.41
C ARG A 263 -34.18 -13.38 -21.31
N ARG A 264 -32.91 -13.04 -21.08
CA ARG A 264 -32.54 -11.96 -20.15
C ARG A 264 -33.04 -10.62 -20.69
N TYR A 265 -33.39 -9.72 -19.77
CA TYR A 265 -33.79 -8.36 -20.14
C TYR A 265 -32.65 -7.68 -20.92
N SER A 266 -32.99 -7.13 -22.08
CA SER A 266 -32.09 -6.29 -22.86
C SER A 266 -32.68 -4.88 -22.88
N ALA A 267 -31.83 -3.89 -22.62
CA ALA A 267 -32.23 -2.49 -22.65
C ALA A 267 -31.34 -1.76 -23.66
N LYS A 268 -31.97 -0.89 -24.45
CA LYS A 268 -31.30 0.02 -25.38
C LYS A 268 -31.15 1.34 -24.65
N PHE A 269 -29.91 1.76 -24.40
CA PHE A 269 -29.62 3.04 -23.79
C PHE A 269 -29.07 3.98 -24.86
N GLN A 270 -29.56 5.21 -24.87
CA GLN A 270 -28.90 6.33 -25.54
C GLN A 270 -28.24 7.16 -24.43
N TYR A 271 -27.00 7.58 -24.67
CA TYR A 271 -26.28 8.45 -23.76
C TYR A 271 -25.83 9.69 -24.52
N ILE A 272 -25.83 10.82 -23.83
CA ILE A 272 -25.25 12.06 -24.33
C ILE A 272 -24.02 12.30 -23.45
N SER A 273 -22.84 12.35 -24.06
CA SER A 273 -21.59 12.68 -23.39
C SER A 273 -21.18 14.10 -23.75
N GLY A 274 -20.84 14.92 -22.76
CA GLY A 274 -20.27 16.24 -22.96
C GLY A 274 -19.05 16.45 -22.06
N SER A 275 -18.09 17.23 -22.52
CA SER A 275 -16.90 17.60 -21.75
C SER A 275 -17.24 18.75 -20.80
N ALA A 276 -16.97 18.56 -19.50
CA ALA A 276 -17.12 19.60 -18.49
C ALA A 276 -16.29 20.85 -18.82
N GLU A 277 -15.15 20.70 -19.50
CA GLU A 277 -14.28 21.81 -19.90
C GLU A 277 -14.97 22.72 -20.94
N ASN A 278 -15.72 22.14 -21.88
CA ASN A 278 -16.44 22.94 -22.89
C ASN A 278 -17.62 23.69 -22.26
N PHE A 279 -18.37 23.05 -21.36
CA PHE A 279 -19.44 23.72 -20.63
C PHE A 279 -18.91 24.82 -19.72
N MET A 280 -17.78 24.60 -19.05
CA MET A 280 -17.15 25.65 -18.24
C MET A 280 -16.61 26.79 -19.10
N ALA A 281 -16.00 26.50 -20.26
CA ALA A 281 -15.52 27.54 -21.16
C ALA A 281 -16.67 28.40 -21.71
N ASP A 282 -17.80 27.78 -22.07
CA ASP A 282 -19.00 28.51 -22.52
C ASP A 282 -19.59 29.38 -21.40
N GLU A 283 -19.67 28.89 -20.16
CA GLU A 283 -20.13 29.69 -19.02
C GLU A 283 -19.14 30.79 -18.62
N ILE A 284 -17.84 30.55 -18.73
CA ILE A 284 -16.80 31.57 -18.52
C ILE A 284 -16.90 32.67 -19.57
N SER A 285 -17.23 32.33 -20.82
CA SER A 285 -17.41 33.32 -21.90
C SER A 285 -18.66 34.21 -21.74
N LYS A 286 -19.63 33.78 -20.92
CA LYS A 286 -20.85 34.55 -20.62
C LYS A 286 -20.68 35.51 -19.44
N LEU A 287 -19.64 35.34 -18.63
CA LEU A 287 -19.36 36.21 -17.49
C LEU A 287 -18.79 37.55 -18.00
N THR A 288 -19.42 38.64 -17.58
CA THR A 288 -18.96 39.99 -17.93
C THR A 288 -17.85 40.46 -16.98
N GLU A 289 -16.94 41.30 -17.48
CA GLU A 289 -15.82 41.83 -16.69
C GLU A 289 -16.29 42.66 -15.48
N GLU A 290 -17.46 43.28 -15.59
CA GLU A 290 -18.10 44.04 -14.50
C GLU A 290 -18.57 43.14 -13.36
N GLU A 291 -19.16 41.98 -13.66
CA GLU A 291 -19.59 40.99 -12.66
C GLU A 291 -18.39 40.35 -11.97
N LEU A 292 -17.30 40.12 -12.70
CA LEU A 292 -16.04 39.63 -12.14
C LEU A 292 -15.41 40.65 -11.18
N LEU A 293 -15.41 41.94 -11.54
CA LEU A 293 -14.91 43.00 -10.68
C LEU A 293 -15.79 43.20 -9.43
N ALA A 294 -17.11 43.09 -9.56
CA ALA A 294 -18.03 43.15 -8.42
C ALA A 294 -17.82 41.98 -7.46
N ALA A 295 -17.69 40.75 -7.99
CA ALA A 295 -17.39 39.56 -7.19
C ALA A 295 -15.99 39.58 -6.56
N TYR A 296 -15.00 40.15 -7.26
CA TYR A 296 -13.66 40.38 -6.74
C TYR A 296 -13.68 41.39 -5.58
N LYS A 297 -14.35 42.53 -5.74
CA LYS A 297 -14.51 43.53 -4.68
C LYS A 297 -15.23 42.96 -3.46
N LEU A 298 -16.30 42.20 -3.66
CA LEU A 298 -16.98 41.47 -2.58
C LEU A 298 -16.06 40.48 -1.85
N ARG A 299 -15.16 39.79 -2.57
CA ARG A 299 -14.17 38.87 -1.96
C ARG A 299 -13.05 39.60 -1.22
N VAL A 300 -12.64 40.77 -1.72
CA VAL A 300 -11.65 41.63 -1.07
C VAL A 300 -12.24 42.23 0.21
N GLU A 301 -13.48 42.72 0.18
CA GLU A 301 -14.20 43.22 1.36
C GLU A 301 -14.49 42.12 2.39
N ASN A 302 -14.76 40.88 1.95
CA ASN A 302 -14.97 39.73 2.86
C ASN A 302 -13.66 39.13 3.46
N ALA A 303 -12.52 39.81 3.32
CA ALA A 303 -11.31 39.61 4.13
C ALA A 303 -10.80 38.16 4.29
N LYS A 304 -10.18 37.61 3.23
CA LYS A 304 -9.23 36.47 3.35
C LYS A 304 -7.96 36.59 2.50
N LEU A 305 -7.65 37.76 1.93
CA LEU A 305 -6.53 37.92 0.99
C LEU A 305 -5.69 39.20 1.24
N MET A 306 -5.34 39.50 2.49
CA MET A 306 -4.19 40.38 2.75
C MET A 306 -2.96 39.50 3.00
N LEU A 307 -1.94 39.64 2.14
CA LEU A 307 -0.60 39.14 2.46
C LEU A 307 -0.10 39.88 3.70
N PRO A 308 0.48 39.21 4.70
CA PRO A 308 1.13 39.91 5.80
C PRO A 308 2.27 40.75 5.22
N GLU A 309 2.26 42.06 5.48
CA GLU A 309 3.37 42.95 5.16
C GLU A 309 4.64 42.40 5.80
N GLN A 310 5.65 42.11 4.97
CA GLN A 310 6.99 41.83 5.47
C GLN A 310 7.52 43.10 6.16
N PRO A 311 8.06 43.00 7.38
CA PRO A 311 8.67 44.17 8.02
C PRO A 311 9.86 44.64 7.17
N VAL A 312 9.81 45.92 6.80
CA VAL A 312 10.85 46.64 6.06
C VAL A 312 12.16 46.53 6.86
N ALA A 313 13.19 45.97 6.23
CA ALA A 313 14.53 45.90 6.79
C ALA A 313 15.06 47.33 7.06
N GLU A 314 15.45 47.60 8.31
CA GLU A 314 16.21 48.79 8.68
C GLU A 314 17.50 48.85 7.85
N PRO A 315 17.84 50.01 7.25
CA PRO A 315 19.08 50.15 6.51
C PRO A 315 20.27 50.08 7.47
N ALA A 316 21.18 49.13 7.18
CA ALA A 316 22.45 48.96 7.88
C ALA A 316 23.26 50.27 7.86
N ALA A 317 23.64 50.75 9.04
CA ALA A 317 24.58 51.86 9.19
C ALA A 317 25.97 51.46 8.70
N GLU A 318 26.56 52.29 7.84
CA GLU A 318 27.90 52.12 7.28
C GLU A 318 28.99 52.16 8.38
N PRO A 319 30.04 51.34 8.26
CA PRO A 319 31.16 51.35 9.20
C PRO A 319 32.06 52.58 8.97
N LYS A 320 32.47 53.23 10.06
CA LYS A 320 33.62 54.14 10.11
C LYS A 320 34.93 53.37 10.25
#